data_AF-A0A2D9ISL9-F1
#
_entry.id   AF-A0A2D9ISL9-F1
#
_cell.length_a   1.000
_cell.length_b   1.000
_cell.length_c   1.000
_cell.angle_alpha   90.00
_cell.angle_beta   90.00
_cell.angle_gamma   90.00
#
_symmetry.space_group_name_H-M   'P 1'
#
loop_
_entity.id
_entity.type
_entity.pdbx_description
1 polymer ?
#
loop_
_entity_poly.entity_id
_entity_poly.type
_entity_poly.pdbx_seq_one_letter_code
_entity_poly.pdbx_strand_id
1 'polypeptide(L)'
;MLWGHENIKGLKDITIKDYWQWTYSDLIISENRSSFGLFLIAQALELTKIPRINWGEVDLRYKRKKVSVKINSRIQGWKQSKSKRIVFEIPKKKRMARKKTRLTNL
;
A
#
# COMPACT_ATOMS: atom_id res chain seq x y z
N MET A 1 -13.12 4.18 -14.11
CA MET A 1 -12.53 4.18 -12.75
C MET A 1 -13.59 3.56 -11.83
N LEU A 2 -13.20 2.71 -10.88
CA LEU A 2 -14.15 1.98 -10.02
C LEU A 2 -14.22 2.63 -8.62
N TRP A 3 -15.41 2.66 -8.04
CA TRP A 3 -15.73 3.33 -6.78
C TRP A 3 -16.29 2.38 -5.71
N GLY A 4 -16.53 1.12 -6.06
CA GLY A 4 -16.89 0.05 -5.15
C GLY A 4 -18.33 -0.42 -5.29
N HIS A 5 -19.24 0.42 -5.81
CA HIS A 5 -20.66 0.05 -6.00
C HIS A 5 -20.92 -0.66 -7.33
N GLU A 6 -19.92 -0.73 -8.22
CA GLU A 6 -20.05 -1.41 -9.50
C GLU A 6 -20.15 -2.93 -9.29
N ASN A 7 -21.09 -3.55 -10.01
CA ASN A 7 -21.23 -5.01 -10.03
C ASN A 7 -20.11 -5.67 -10.84
N ILE A 8 -19.63 -6.82 -10.37
CA ILE A 8 -18.66 -7.64 -11.10
C ILE A 8 -19.40 -8.47 -12.15
N LYS A 9 -19.09 -8.23 -13.43
CA LYS A 9 -19.73 -8.96 -14.55
C LYS A 9 -19.54 -10.47 -14.39
N GLY A 10 -20.64 -11.21 -14.44
CA GLY A 10 -20.65 -12.67 -14.30
C GLY A 10 -20.81 -13.18 -12.87
N LEU A 11 -20.86 -12.29 -11.86
CA LEU A 11 -21.20 -12.64 -10.48
C LEU A 11 -22.53 -12.01 -10.10
N LYS A 12 -23.38 -12.79 -9.40
CA LYS A 12 -24.69 -12.32 -8.94
C LYS A 12 -24.54 -11.60 -7.60
N ASP A 13 -25.03 -10.37 -7.50
CA ASP A 13 -25.07 -9.57 -6.27
C ASP A 13 -23.69 -9.33 -5.61
N ILE A 14 -22.60 -9.34 -6.40
CA ILE A 14 -21.25 -9.06 -5.93
C ILE A 14 -20.72 -7.77 -6.55
N THR A 15 -20.19 -6.90 -5.70
CA THR A 15 -19.63 -5.60 -6.05
C THR A 15 -18.11 -5.56 -5.97
N ILE A 16 -17.50 -4.52 -6.55
CA ILE A 16 -16.08 -4.25 -6.39
C ILE A 16 -15.69 -4.02 -4.92
N LYS A 17 -16.60 -3.44 -4.11
CA LYS A 17 -16.37 -3.25 -2.68
C LYS A 17 -16.23 -4.60 -1.95
N ASP A 18 -17.00 -5.61 -2.32
CA ASP A 18 -16.90 -6.95 -1.71
C ASP A 18 -15.51 -7.55 -1.97
N TYR A 19 -14.99 -7.39 -3.19
CA TYR A 19 -13.61 -7.78 -3.52
C TYR A 19 -12.57 -7.01 -2.69
N TRP A 20 -12.73 -5.70 -2.53
CA TRP A 20 -11.83 -4.90 -1.71
C TRP A 20 -11.87 -5.31 -0.24
N GLN A 21 -13.06 -5.58 0.30
CA GLN A 21 -13.22 -6.08 1.68
C GLN A 21 -12.54 -7.44 1.84
N TRP A 22 -12.78 -8.39 0.95
CA TRP A 22 -12.12 -9.69 1.01
C TRP A 22 -10.59 -9.58 0.92
N THR A 23 -10.08 -8.72 0.05
CA THR A 23 -8.64 -8.58 -0.20
C THR A 23 -7.90 -7.85 0.94
N TYR A 24 -8.48 -6.77 1.47
CA TYR A 24 -7.76 -5.81 2.31
C TYR A 24 -8.16 -5.81 3.80
N SER A 25 -9.15 -6.62 4.22
CA SER A 25 -9.61 -6.63 5.62
C SER A 25 -8.54 -7.08 6.62
N ASP A 26 -7.67 -8.01 6.23
CA ASP A 26 -6.57 -8.44 7.10
C ASP A 26 -5.37 -7.49 6.97
N LEU A 27 -5.23 -6.59 7.93
CA LEU A 27 -4.12 -5.62 8.04
C LEU A 27 -2.85 -6.22 8.65
N ILE A 28 -2.86 -7.49 9.06
CA ILE A 28 -1.68 -8.20 9.54
C ILE A 28 -0.79 -8.61 8.36
N ILE A 29 -1.41 -8.89 7.21
CA ILE A 29 -0.73 -9.11 5.93
C ILE A 29 0.12 -7.88 5.57
N SER A 30 1.38 -8.12 5.22
CA SER A 30 2.39 -7.07 5.12
C SER A 30 2.09 -6.03 4.02
N GLU A 31 1.52 -6.50 2.93
CA GLU A 31 1.12 -5.77 1.74
C GLU A 31 -0.11 -4.90 2.03
N ASN A 32 -1.11 -5.47 2.71
CA ASN A 32 -2.33 -4.76 3.11
C ASN A 32 -2.00 -3.68 4.12
N ARG A 33 -1.15 -3.98 5.11
CA ARG A 33 -0.66 -3.00 6.09
C ARG A 33 0.08 -1.84 5.44
N SER A 34 0.94 -2.14 4.47
CA SER A 34 1.68 -1.13 3.72
C SER A 34 0.72 -0.28 2.87
N SER A 35 -0.32 -0.88 2.32
CA SER A 35 -1.36 -0.14 1.58
C SER A 35 -2.18 0.75 2.52
N PHE A 36 -2.56 0.25 3.69
CA PHE A 36 -3.33 0.98 4.69
C PHE A 36 -2.54 2.17 5.27
N GLY A 37 -1.28 1.97 5.68
CA GLY A 37 -0.47 3.08 6.17
C GLY A 37 -0.23 4.16 5.10
N LEU A 38 -0.13 3.77 3.84
CA LEU A 38 -0.02 4.74 2.74
C LEU A 38 -1.33 5.49 2.53
N PHE A 39 -2.47 4.81 2.63
CA PHE A 39 -3.80 5.42 2.59
C PHE A 39 -3.96 6.48 3.69
N LEU A 40 -3.53 6.21 4.93
CA LEU A 40 -3.58 7.20 6.02
C LEU A 40 -2.79 8.48 5.68
N ILE A 41 -1.59 8.33 5.10
CA ILE A 41 -0.77 9.48 4.68
C ILE A 41 -1.43 10.20 3.50
N ALA A 42 -1.96 9.47 2.53
CA ALA A 42 -2.68 10.06 1.40
C ALA A 42 -3.91 10.84 1.86
N GLN A 43 -4.65 10.32 2.85
CA GLN A 43 -5.81 10.98 3.45
C GLN A 43 -5.40 12.28 4.14
N ALA A 44 -4.33 12.27 4.94
CA ALA A 44 -3.79 13.47 5.59
C ALA A 44 -3.30 14.54 4.60
N LEU A 45 -2.95 14.13 3.37
CA LEU A 45 -2.55 15.01 2.27
C LEU A 45 -3.70 15.33 1.31
N GLU A 46 -4.93 14.86 1.59
CA GLU A 46 -6.13 15.01 0.75
C GLU A 46 -5.97 14.45 -0.68
N LEU A 47 -5.17 13.39 -0.85
CA LEU A 47 -4.87 12.75 -2.13
C LEU A 47 -5.80 11.57 -2.47
N THR A 48 -6.82 11.31 -1.66
CA THR A 48 -7.72 10.14 -1.76
C THR A 48 -8.99 10.41 -2.57
N LYS A 49 -9.14 11.63 -3.12
CA LYS A 49 -10.25 11.99 -4.02
C LYS A 49 -10.29 11.15 -5.30
N ILE A 50 -9.16 10.53 -5.64
CA ILE A 50 -9.04 9.54 -6.71
C ILE A 50 -8.36 8.28 -6.16
N PRO A 51 -8.66 7.10 -6.71
CA PRO A 51 -7.89 5.89 -6.47
C PRO A 51 -6.38 6.08 -6.63
N ARG A 52 -5.62 5.31 -5.85
CA ARG A 52 -4.16 5.36 -5.82
C ARG A 52 -3.57 5.14 -7.21
N ILE A 53 -2.71 6.06 -7.63
CA ILE A 53 -1.90 5.93 -8.84
C ILE A 53 -0.56 5.29 -8.48
N ASN A 54 -0.15 4.25 -9.23
CA ASN A 54 1.18 3.69 -9.11
C ASN A 54 2.18 4.48 -9.97
N TRP A 55 3.01 5.31 -9.34
CA TRP A 55 4.02 6.12 -10.03
C TRP A 55 5.34 5.39 -10.30
N GLY A 56 5.48 4.13 -9.87
CA GLY A 56 6.66 3.29 -10.04
C GLY A 56 7.89 3.68 -9.20
N GLU A 57 8.27 4.96 -9.19
CA GLU A 57 9.48 5.46 -8.50
C GLU A 57 9.21 6.06 -7.11
N VAL A 58 7.98 6.49 -6.85
CA VAL A 58 7.57 7.20 -5.63
C VAL A 58 6.19 6.72 -5.18
N ASP A 59 5.90 6.84 -3.89
CA ASP A 59 4.62 6.37 -3.33
C ASP A 59 3.51 7.41 -3.52
N LEU A 60 3.81 8.71 -3.30
CA LEU A 60 2.87 9.81 -3.50
C LEU A 60 3.55 11.02 -4.17
N ARG A 61 2.74 11.84 -4.84
CA ARG A 61 3.11 13.17 -5.31
C ARG A 61 2.24 14.20 -4.58
N TYR A 62 2.87 15.17 -3.94
CA TYR A 62 2.16 16.22 -3.21
C TYR A 62 2.77 17.58 -3.55
N LYS A 63 1.98 18.45 -4.19
CA LYS A 63 2.46 19.72 -4.75
C LYS A 63 3.67 19.47 -5.67
N ARG A 64 4.79 20.15 -5.43
CA ARG A 64 6.06 19.97 -6.16
C ARG A 64 7.00 18.94 -5.54
N LYS A 65 6.53 18.11 -4.60
CA LYS A 65 7.35 17.15 -3.85
C LYS A 65 7.02 15.71 -4.23
N LYS A 66 8.08 14.89 -4.25
CA LYS A 66 8.03 13.43 -4.35
C LYS A 66 8.11 12.85 -2.94
N VAL A 67 7.19 11.96 -2.58
CA VAL A 67 7.10 11.36 -1.24
C VAL A 67 7.32 9.86 -1.36
N SER A 68 8.28 9.36 -0.58
CA SER A 68 8.49 7.93 -0.36
C SER A 68 8.19 7.60 1.09
N VAL A 69 7.50 6.50 1.33
CA VAL A 69 7.01 6.11 2.64
C VAL A 69 7.59 4.74 2.99
N LYS A 70 8.05 4.59 4.24
CA LYS A 70 8.33 3.29 4.84
C LYS A 70 7.34 3.05 5.96
N ILE A 71 6.62 1.94 5.88
CA ILE A 71 5.61 1.54 6.87
C ILE A 71 6.15 0.34 7.63
N ASN A 72 5.95 0.35 8.95
CA ASN A 72 6.32 -0.76 9.82
C ASN A 72 5.29 -0.90 10.95
N SER A 73 5.23 -2.07 11.58
CA SER A 73 4.28 -2.40 12.63
C SER A 73 4.93 -3.29 13.68
N ARG A 74 4.45 -3.19 14.92
CA ARG A 74 4.85 -4.14 15.97
C ARG A 74 4.18 -5.50 15.76
N ILE A 75 2.93 -5.49 15.31
CA ILE A 75 2.14 -6.68 15.03
C ILE A 75 2.49 -7.18 13.62
N GLN A 76 2.89 -8.44 13.51
CA GLN A 76 3.28 -9.10 12.26
C GLN A 76 2.54 -10.43 12.11
N GLY A 77 2.34 -10.88 10.87
CA GLY A 77 1.61 -12.12 10.58
C GLY A 77 2.35 -13.41 10.88
N TRP A 78 3.67 -13.33 11.11
CA TRP A 78 4.45 -14.48 11.56
C TRP A 78 4.69 -14.41 13.06
N LYS A 79 4.84 -15.59 13.68
CA LYS A 79 5.12 -15.74 15.11
C LYS A 79 6.39 -14.96 15.48
N GLN A 80 6.28 -14.08 16.46
CA GLN A 80 7.42 -13.36 17.03
C GLN A 80 7.72 -13.89 18.43
N SER A 81 8.98 -14.15 18.74
CA SER A 81 9.41 -14.51 20.09
C SER A 81 9.47 -13.29 21.02
N LYS A 82 9.78 -12.10 20.49
CA LYS A 82 9.73 -10.81 21.18
C LYS A 82 9.41 -9.68 20.20
N SER A 83 8.62 -8.69 20.63
CA SER A 83 8.39 -7.46 19.88
C SER A 83 9.69 -6.66 19.77
N LYS A 84 10.16 -6.43 18.55
CA LYS A 84 11.36 -5.62 18.31
C LYS A 84 11.02 -4.12 18.36
N ARG A 85 11.98 -3.30 18.84
CA ARG A 85 11.90 -1.83 18.71
C ARG A 85 11.90 -1.48 17.22
N ILE A 86 10.88 -0.75 16.78
CA ILE A 86 10.85 -0.23 15.42
C ILE A 86 11.82 0.95 15.34
N VAL A 87 12.78 0.85 14.42
CA VAL A 87 13.74 1.92 14.11
C VAL A 87 13.53 2.32 12.67
N PHE A 88 13.43 3.62 12.42
CA PHE A 88 13.29 4.18 11.08
C PHE A 88 14.56 4.94 10.70
N GLU A 89 15.22 4.50 9.64
CA GLU A 89 16.26 5.28 9.00
C GLU A 89 15.69 5.99 7.76
N ILE A 90 15.77 7.32 7.78
CA ILE A 90 15.32 8.21 6.70
C ILE A 90 16.47 9.14 6.27
N PRO A 91 17.57 8.60 5.71
CA PRO A 91 18.62 9.44 5.15
C PRO A 91 18.12 10.14 3.87
N LYS A 92 18.69 11.30 3.54
CA LYS A 92 18.45 12.00 2.27
C LYS A 92 18.94 11.11 1.12
N LYS A 93 18.04 10.51 0.35
CA LYS A 93 18.36 9.66 -0.80
C LYS A 93 18.19 10.41 -2.11
N LYS A 94 19.18 10.32 -3.01
CA LYS A 94 19.13 10.97 -4.34
C LYS A 94 18.11 10.34 -5.30
N ARG A 95 17.73 9.07 -5.11
CA ARG A 95 16.63 8.36 -5.81
C ARG A 95 16.41 6.99 -5.17
N MET A 96 15.19 6.44 -5.21
CA MET A 96 14.97 5.01 -4.94
C MET A 96 15.53 4.22 -6.12
N ALA A 97 16.42 3.24 -5.87
CA ALA A 97 16.86 2.34 -6.93
C ALA A 97 15.65 1.56 -7.46
N ARG A 98 15.51 1.43 -8.79
CA ARG A 98 14.49 0.57 -9.42
C ARG A 98 14.56 -0.81 -8.74
N LYS A 99 13.43 -1.33 -8.25
CA LYS A 99 13.35 -2.75 -7.87
C LYS A 99 13.69 -3.55 -9.13
N LYS A 100 14.89 -4.16 -9.17
CA LYS A 100 15.22 -5.14 -10.20
C LYS A 100 14.36 -6.37 -9.93
N THR A 101 13.32 -6.58 -10.71
CA THR A 101 12.70 -7.91 -10.79
C THR A 101 13.75 -8.81 -11.41
N ARG A 102 14.38 -9.70 -10.62
CA ARG A 102 15.07 -10.86 -11.19
C ARG A 102 13.98 -11.80 -11.65
N LEU A 103 13.64 -11.72 -12.94
CA LEU A 103 13.00 -12.86 -13.60
C LEU A 103 14.10 -13.93 -13.70
N THR A 104 14.13 -14.84 -12.73
CA THR A 104 14.78 -16.13 -12.93
C THR A 104 13.83 -16.92 -13.81
N ASN A 105 14.20 -17.07 -15.08
CA ASN A 105 13.53 -17.99 -16.00
C ASN A 105 13.59 -19.39 -15.38
N LEU A 106 12.42 -20.02 -15.26
CA LEU A 106 12.26 -21.47 -15.20
C LEU A 106 12.00 -21.96 -16.64
#